data_AF-A0A2V9JZX9-F1
#
_entry.id   AF-A0A2V9JZX9-F1
#
_cell.length_a   1.000
_cell.length_b   1.000
_cell.length_c   1.000
_cell.angle_alpha   90.00
_cell.angle_beta   90.00
_cell.angle_gamma   90.00
#
_symmetry.space_group_name_H-M   'P 1'
#
loop_
_entity.id
_entity.type
_entity.pdbx_description
1 polymer ?
#
loop_
_entity_poly.entity_id
_entity_poly.type
_entity_poly.pdbx_seq_one_letter_code
_entity_poly.pdbx_strand_id
1 'polypeptide(L)'
;MVDIARRIAWLLLAAVPAAPLPETPAQQAQPRQPGAPQVKIKRLVLKDGSYELVGNYEIKGDRVRYLSSERHEWEEVPYSLVDWPATEKYAQESASEGQSRLGQLGAREAEARAREEAQSPMILPGIRLPDLGGVFLLDRFRSKPELSPLHQNGAEINRNRAGNILRAVINPVASSKQAIELKGPHARVQAHVTDPSIYVAIDSDDAATSYTPETAQDHFRLVRCEEKKGNRIVGALNVAIYGKVKEQADYLET
;
A
#
# COMPACT_ATOMS: atom_id res chain seq x y z
N MET A 1 10.58 -27.21 69.96
CA MET A 1 9.38 -28.00 70.31
C MET A 1 8.20 -27.43 69.54
N VAL A 2 7.56 -28.26 68.70
CA VAL A 2 6.21 -28.12 68.11
C VAL A 2 6.07 -26.96 67.09
N ASP A 3 6.20 -27.18 65.77
CA ASP A 3 5.30 -27.87 64.83
C ASP A 3 3.92 -27.19 64.71
N ILE A 4 3.76 -26.33 63.68
CA ILE A 4 2.47 -25.72 63.32
C ILE A 4 2.09 -26.20 61.92
N ALA A 5 1.13 -27.11 61.92
CA ALA A 5 0.60 -27.81 60.77
C ALA A 5 -0.32 -26.94 59.89
N ARG A 6 -0.12 -27.12 58.59
CA ARG A 6 -1.07 -27.01 57.47
C ARG A 6 -2.56 -27.10 57.85
N ARG A 7 -3.36 -26.13 57.37
CA ARG A 7 -4.72 -26.34 56.84
C ARG A 7 -5.06 -25.27 55.78
N ILE A 8 -4.92 -25.62 54.49
CA ILE A 8 -5.54 -24.88 53.40
C ILE A 8 -6.83 -25.63 53.05
N ALA A 9 -7.95 -24.98 53.33
CA ALA A 9 -9.28 -25.48 53.02
C ALA A 9 -9.58 -25.30 51.54
N TRP A 10 -10.00 -26.40 50.91
CA TRP A 10 -10.48 -26.45 49.54
C TRP A 10 -11.91 -25.90 49.49
N LEU A 11 -12.14 -24.91 48.64
CA LEU A 11 -13.48 -24.44 48.31
C LEU A 11 -14.03 -25.34 47.19
N LEU A 12 -15.01 -26.18 47.54
CA LEU A 12 -15.80 -26.96 46.59
C LEU A 12 -16.81 -26.03 45.91
N LEU A 13 -16.55 -25.67 44.66
CA LEU A 13 -17.55 -25.07 43.78
C LEU A 13 -18.29 -26.21 43.06
N ALA A 14 -19.56 -26.39 43.40
CA ALA A 14 -20.44 -27.36 42.77
C ALA A 14 -20.71 -26.96 41.31
N ALA A 15 -20.29 -27.81 40.37
CA ALA A 15 -20.56 -27.65 38.94
C ALA A 15 -22.02 -28.03 38.63
N VAL A 16 -22.76 -27.08 38.07
CA VAL A 16 -24.05 -27.32 37.42
C VAL A 16 -23.79 -28.12 36.14
N PRO A 17 -24.49 -29.23 35.87
CA PRO A 17 -24.32 -29.95 34.61
C PRO A 17 -25.01 -29.14 33.50
N ALA A 18 -24.23 -28.44 32.69
CA ALA A 18 -24.70 -27.91 31.43
C ALA A 18 -24.91 -29.08 30.45
N ALA A 19 -26.17 -29.31 30.08
CA ALA A 19 -26.52 -30.26 29.04
C ALA A 19 -25.81 -29.88 27.72
N PRO A 20 -25.28 -30.84 26.96
CA PRO A 20 -24.64 -30.54 25.67
C PRO A 20 -25.71 -30.08 24.68
N LEU A 21 -25.49 -28.89 24.12
CA LEU A 21 -26.22 -28.40 22.95
C LEU A 21 -25.97 -29.34 21.76
N PRO A 22 -26.94 -29.55 20.86
CA PRO A 22 -26.71 -30.37 19.68
C PRO A 22 -25.63 -29.72 18.82
N GLU A 23 -24.53 -30.45 18.61
CA GLU A 23 -23.50 -30.06 17.66
C GLU A 23 -24.10 -30.08 16.26
N THR A 24 -24.24 -28.88 15.67
CA THR A 24 -24.44 -28.73 14.23
C THR A 24 -23.37 -29.57 13.54
N PRO A 25 -23.72 -30.51 12.64
CA PRO A 25 -22.69 -31.25 11.91
C PRO A 25 -21.84 -30.22 11.18
N ALA A 26 -20.56 -30.13 11.57
CA ALA A 26 -19.55 -29.44 10.82
C ALA A 26 -19.65 -29.97 9.39
N GLN A 27 -20.18 -29.14 8.51
CA GLN A 27 -20.31 -29.42 7.10
C GLN A 27 -18.88 -29.62 6.61
N GLN A 28 -18.51 -30.89 6.46
CA GLN A 28 -17.22 -31.30 5.94
C GLN A 28 -17.03 -30.52 4.65
N ALA A 29 -16.07 -29.59 4.66
CA ALA A 29 -15.61 -28.92 3.47
C ALA A 29 -15.13 -30.03 2.55
N GLN A 30 -15.98 -30.40 1.59
CA GLN A 30 -15.59 -31.29 0.50
C GLN A 30 -14.31 -30.69 -0.09
N PRO A 31 -13.25 -31.50 -0.28
CA PRO A 31 -12.08 -31.02 -0.98
C PRO A 31 -12.54 -30.52 -2.34
N ARG A 32 -12.37 -29.21 -2.60
CA ARG A 32 -12.54 -28.64 -3.94
C ARG A 32 -11.65 -29.45 -4.86
N GLN A 33 -12.26 -30.29 -5.70
CA GLN A 33 -11.52 -31.11 -6.66
C GLN A 33 -10.64 -30.17 -7.50
N PRO A 34 -9.32 -30.38 -7.52
CA PRO A 34 -8.44 -29.65 -8.43
C PRO A 34 -8.65 -30.20 -9.83
N GLY A 35 -9.12 -29.35 -10.74
CA GLY A 35 -9.05 -29.62 -12.19
C GLY A 35 -10.23 -30.35 -12.82
N ALA A 36 -11.47 -29.96 -12.51
CA ALA A 36 -12.52 -30.18 -13.52
C ALA A 36 -12.08 -29.41 -14.79
N PRO A 37 -11.90 -30.08 -15.95
CA PRO A 37 -11.58 -29.37 -17.18
C PRO A 37 -12.67 -28.32 -17.36
N GLN A 38 -12.28 -27.05 -17.53
CA GLN A 38 -13.26 -26.04 -17.92
C GLN A 38 -13.80 -26.45 -19.28
N VAL A 39 -14.95 -27.14 -19.26
CA VAL A 39 -15.62 -27.60 -20.45
C VAL A 39 -16.07 -26.34 -21.17
N LYS A 40 -15.40 -26.01 -22.28
CA LYS A 40 -15.78 -24.88 -23.12
C LYS A 40 -17.17 -25.18 -23.66
N ILE A 41 -18.19 -24.55 -23.08
CA ILE A 41 -19.56 -24.66 -23.55
C ILE A 41 -19.62 -24.01 -24.93
N LYS A 42 -19.98 -24.82 -25.93
CA LYS A 42 -20.18 -24.42 -27.32
C LYS A 42 -21.68 -24.39 -27.61
N ARG A 43 -22.07 -23.62 -28.61
CA ARG A 43 -23.45 -23.66 -29.14
C ARG A 43 -23.48 -24.57 -30.35
N LEU A 44 -24.32 -25.60 -30.34
CA LEU A 44 -24.65 -26.40 -31.50
C LEU A 44 -25.95 -25.83 -32.08
N VAL A 45 -25.87 -25.16 -33.23
CA VAL A 45 -27.02 -24.49 -33.85
C VAL A 45 -27.74 -25.48 -34.77
N LEU A 46 -29.06 -25.55 -34.64
CA LEU A 46 -29.94 -26.37 -35.46
C LEU A 46 -30.53 -25.52 -36.60
N LYS A 47 -30.91 -26.18 -37.72
CA LYS A 47 -31.44 -25.50 -38.92
C LYS A 47 -32.77 -24.78 -38.71
N ASP A 48 -33.50 -25.10 -37.65
CA ASP A 48 -34.71 -24.39 -37.24
C ASP A 48 -34.40 -23.08 -36.49
N GLY A 49 -33.12 -22.77 -36.27
CA GLY A 49 -32.65 -21.59 -35.55
C GLY A 49 -32.54 -21.78 -34.04
N SER A 50 -32.96 -22.93 -33.50
CA SER A 50 -32.71 -23.29 -32.10
C SER A 50 -31.24 -23.67 -31.88
N TYR A 51 -30.79 -23.67 -30.63
CA TYR A 51 -29.42 -24.05 -30.29
C TYR A 51 -29.36 -24.85 -29.00
N GLU A 52 -28.42 -25.77 -28.95
CA GLU A 52 -28.10 -26.57 -27.77
C GLU A 52 -26.76 -26.13 -27.19
N LEU A 53 -26.67 -26.01 -25.87
CA LEU A 53 -25.42 -25.74 -25.18
C LEU A 53 -24.70 -27.07 -24.95
N VAL A 54 -23.56 -27.26 -25.62
CA VAL A 54 -22.85 -28.53 -25.64
C VAL A 54 -21.43 -28.38 -25.10
N GLY A 55 -20.99 -29.30 -24.25
CA GLY A 55 -19.61 -29.33 -23.75
C GLY A 55 -18.62 -29.90 -24.77
N ASN A 56 -19.04 -30.95 -25.47
CA ASN A 56 -18.27 -31.56 -26.56
C ASN A 56 -19.23 -32.23 -27.56
N TYR A 57 -18.78 -32.47 -28.79
CA TYR A 57 -19.53 -33.23 -29.78
C TYR A 57 -18.60 -34.10 -30.64
N GLU A 58 -19.12 -35.24 -31.09
CA GLU A 58 -18.47 -36.21 -31.97
C GLU A 58 -19.39 -36.54 -33.14
N ILE A 59 -18.84 -36.54 -34.36
CA ILE A 59 -19.59 -36.89 -35.57
C ILE A 59 -19.39 -38.39 -35.83
N LYS A 60 -20.48 -39.16 -35.81
CA LYS A 60 -20.51 -40.61 -36.06
C LYS A 60 -21.38 -40.91 -37.29
N GLY A 61 -20.77 -40.82 -38.47
CA GLY A 61 -21.47 -41.02 -39.73
C GLY A 61 -22.57 -39.96 -39.94
N ASP A 62 -23.83 -40.39 -39.97
CA ASP A 62 -25.00 -39.53 -40.16
C ASP A 62 -25.57 -38.93 -38.85
N ARG A 63 -24.94 -39.20 -37.71
CA ARG A 63 -25.37 -38.68 -36.40
C ARG A 63 -24.27 -37.87 -35.72
N VAL A 64 -24.68 -36.81 -35.04
CA VAL A 64 -23.83 -36.00 -34.17
C VAL A 64 -24.20 -36.35 -32.75
N ARG A 65 -23.24 -36.93 -32.02
CA ARG A 65 -23.39 -37.22 -30.60
C ARG A 65 -22.78 -36.06 -29.81
N TYR A 66 -23.54 -35.38 -28.97
CA TYR A 66 -23.05 -34.25 -28.19
C TYR A 66 -23.33 -34.42 -26.70
N LEU A 67 -22.47 -33.84 -25.87
CA LEU A 67 -22.64 -33.80 -24.42
C LEU A 67 -23.39 -32.51 -24.07
N SER A 68 -24.66 -32.62 -23.67
CA SER A 68 -25.45 -31.47 -23.22
C SER A 68 -24.80 -30.85 -21.99
N SER A 69 -24.54 -29.54 -22.01
CA SER A 69 -23.98 -28.81 -20.87
C SER A 69 -25.01 -28.61 -19.75
N GLU A 70 -26.30 -28.73 -20.05
CA GLU A 70 -27.37 -28.58 -19.06
C GLU A 70 -27.66 -29.92 -18.39
N ARG A 71 -27.85 -30.96 -19.21
CA ARG A 71 -28.22 -32.29 -18.73
C ARG A 71 -27.03 -33.17 -18.35
N HIS A 72 -25.82 -32.78 -18.74
CA HIS A 72 -24.59 -33.53 -18.51
C HIS A 72 -24.64 -34.97 -19.07
N GLU A 73 -25.49 -35.18 -20.08
CA GLU A 73 -25.73 -36.46 -20.74
C GLU A 73 -25.39 -36.40 -22.24
N TRP A 74 -25.08 -37.56 -22.81
CA TRP A 74 -24.81 -37.68 -24.24
C TRP A 74 -26.11 -37.86 -25.02
N GLU A 75 -26.37 -36.95 -25.94
CA GLU A 75 -27.54 -36.93 -26.80
C GLU A 75 -27.14 -37.08 -28.27
N GLU A 76 -28.08 -37.46 -29.12
CA GLU A 76 -27.85 -37.68 -30.54
C GLU A 76 -28.83 -36.89 -31.41
N VAL A 77 -28.30 -36.20 -32.41
CA VAL A 77 -29.09 -35.52 -33.45
C VAL A 77 -28.60 -35.91 -34.85
N PRO A 78 -29.47 -35.92 -35.87
CA PRO A 78 -29.04 -36.13 -37.25
C PRO A 78 -28.05 -35.05 -37.70
N TYR A 79 -27.01 -35.44 -38.44
CA TYR A 79 -26.03 -34.51 -39.01
C TYR A 79 -26.69 -33.46 -39.90
N SER A 80 -27.72 -33.86 -40.64
CA SER A 80 -28.48 -33.01 -41.55
C SER A 80 -29.32 -31.93 -40.86
N LEU A 81 -29.53 -32.02 -39.53
CA LEU A 81 -30.34 -31.09 -38.74
C LEU A 81 -29.49 -29.96 -38.16
N VAL A 82 -28.17 -30.15 -38.05
CA VAL A 82 -27.23 -29.13 -37.55
C VAL A 82 -26.90 -28.11 -38.64
N ASP A 83 -26.95 -26.83 -38.28
CA ASP A 83 -26.40 -25.74 -39.08
C ASP A 83 -24.92 -25.54 -38.70
N TRP A 84 -24.04 -26.19 -39.47
CA TRP A 84 -22.59 -26.12 -39.27
C TRP A 84 -22.00 -24.73 -39.52
N PRO A 85 -22.36 -24.01 -40.61
CA PRO A 85 -21.92 -22.63 -40.80
C PRO A 85 -22.24 -21.72 -39.62
N ALA A 86 -23.47 -21.80 -39.07
CA ALA A 86 -23.85 -21.01 -37.91
C ALA A 86 -23.10 -21.45 -36.64
N THR A 87 -22.98 -22.76 -36.42
CA THR A 87 -22.24 -23.35 -35.29
C THR A 87 -20.78 -22.89 -35.28
N GLU A 88 -20.09 -22.93 -36.42
CA GLU A 88 -18.69 -22.50 -36.53
C GLU A 88 -18.54 -21.00 -36.35
N LYS A 89 -19.47 -20.19 -36.92
CA LYS A 89 -19.49 -18.74 -36.73
C LYS A 89 -19.58 -18.37 -35.25
N TYR A 90 -20.53 -18.94 -34.51
CA TYR A 90 -20.66 -18.68 -33.07
C TYR A 90 -19.45 -19.17 -32.27
N ALA A 91 -18.83 -20.28 -32.67
CA ALA A 91 -17.62 -20.78 -32.03
C ALA A 91 -16.43 -19.82 -32.23
N GLN A 92 -16.28 -19.26 -33.43
CA GLN A 92 -15.24 -18.26 -33.73
C GLN A 92 -15.48 -16.94 -33.01
N GLU A 93 -16.71 -16.43 -33.00
CA GLU A 93 -17.09 -15.22 -32.25
C GLU A 93 -16.85 -15.40 -30.74
N SER A 94 -17.27 -16.53 -30.16
CA SER A 94 -17.04 -16.81 -28.73
C SER A 94 -15.54 -16.92 -28.40
N ALA A 95 -14.75 -17.50 -29.31
CA ALA A 95 -13.30 -17.60 -29.12
C ALA A 95 -12.61 -16.23 -29.22
N SER A 96 -13.01 -15.39 -30.17
CA SER A 96 -12.43 -14.04 -30.34
C SER A 96 -12.84 -13.11 -29.19
N GLU A 97 -14.10 -13.17 -28.75
CA GLU A 97 -14.58 -12.47 -27.55
C GLU A 97 -13.83 -12.93 -26.30
N GLY A 98 -13.62 -14.24 -26.14
CA GLY A 98 -12.85 -14.81 -25.04
C GLY A 98 -11.40 -14.34 -25.04
N GLN A 99 -10.73 -14.34 -26.19
CA GLN A 99 -9.37 -13.84 -26.35
C GLN A 99 -9.28 -12.34 -26.08
N SER A 100 -10.22 -11.55 -26.60
CA SER A 100 -10.29 -10.10 -26.35
C SER A 100 -10.48 -9.80 -24.87
N ARG A 101 -11.38 -10.53 -24.19
CA ARG A 101 -11.58 -10.39 -22.73
C ARG A 101 -10.33 -10.74 -21.94
N LEU A 102 -9.65 -11.84 -22.28
CA LEU A 102 -8.38 -12.22 -21.65
C LEU A 102 -7.29 -11.16 -21.89
N GLY A 103 -7.21 -10.62 -23.10
CA GLY A 103 -6.28 -9.53 -23.44
C GLY A 103 -6.58 -8.26 -22.66
N GLN A 104 -7.84 -7.86 -22.52
CA GLN A 104 -8.25 -6.70 -21.71
C GLN A 104 -7.95 -6.90 -20.22
N LEU A 105 -8.17 -8.10 -19.69
CA LEU A 105 -7.82 -8.43 -18.30
C LEU A 105 -6.31 -8.37 -18.10
N GLY A 106 -5.52 -8.93 -19.01
CA GLY A 106 -4.06 -8.87 -18.96
C GLY A 106 -3.53 -7.44 -19.08
N ALA A 107 -4.11 -6.62 -19.96
CA ALA A 107 -3.76 -5.21 -20.10
C ALA A 107 -4.08 -4.43 -18.81
N ARG A 108 -5.25 -4.66 -18.21
CA ARG A 108 -5.65 -4.01 -16.95
C ARG A 108 -4.76 -4.44 -15.78
N GLU A 109 -4.37 -5.71 -15.71
CA GLU A 109 -3.43 -6.19 -14.69
C GLU A 109 -2.04 -5.60 -14.88
N ALA A 110 -1.56 -5.54 -16.13
CA ALA A 110 -0.29 -4.90 -16.46
C ALA A 110 -0.30 -3.41 -16.09
N GLU A 111 -1.40 -2.70 -16.36
CA GLU A 111 -1.57 -1.31 -15.98
C GLU A 111 -1.61 -1.13 -14.45
N ALA A 112 -2.31 -2.00 -13.73
CA ALA A 112 -2.33 -1.98 -12.26
C ALA A 112 -0.93 -2.19 -11.68
N ARG A 113 -0.18 -3.18 -12.19
CA ARG A 113 1.21 -3.43 -11.77
C ARG A 113 2.12 -2.24 -12.10
N ALA A 114 1.95 -1.63 -13.27
CA ALA A 114 2.72 -0.44 -13.65
C ALA A 114 2.43 0.76 -12.72
N ARG A 115 1.17 0.93 -12.29
CA ARG A 115 0.80 1.97 -11.32
C ARG A 115 1.42 1.72 -9.95
N GLU A 116 1.35 0.50 -9.44
CA GLU A 116 1.99 0.10 -8.18
C GLU A 116 3.51 0.30 -8.22
N GLU A 117 4.15 -0.07 -9.33
CA GLU A 117 5.60 0.14 -9.53
C GLU A 117 5.98 1.62 -9.64
N ALA A 118 5.10 2.45 -10.19
CA ALA A 118 5.29 3.90 -10.26
C ALA A 118 5.16 4.57 -8.89
N GLN A 119 4.27 4.07 -8.03
CA GLN A 119 4.12 4.54 -6.65
C GLN A 119 5.29 4.15 -5.75
N SER A 120 5.87 2.95 -5.95
CA SER A 120 7.01 2.45 -5.18
C SER A 120 8.24 2.25 -6.07
N PRO A 121 8.87 3.35 -6.54
CA PRO A 121 10.03 3.28 -7.41
C PRO A 121 11.22 2.60 -6.72
N MET A 122 11.98 1.83 -7.50
CA MET A 122 13.20 1.20 -7.04
C MET A 122 14.34 2.24 -7.01
N ILE A 123 14.93 2.45 -5.84
CA ILE A 123 16.05 3.38 -5.66
C ILE A 123 17.37 2.67 -5.93
N LEU A 124 17.53 1.50 -5.31
CA LEU A 124 18.67 0.59 -5.47
C LEU A 124 18.15 -0.84 -5.59
N PRO A 125 18.90 -1.78 -6.16
CA PRO A 125 18.47 -3.19 -6.22
C PRO A 125 18.07 -3.72 -4.83
N GLY A 126 16.79 -4.08 -4.68
CA GLY A 126 16.23 -4.59 -3.42
C GLY A 126 15.78 -3.51 -2.42
N ILE A 127 15.91 -2.22 -2.75
CA ILE A 127 15.44 -1.10 -1.93
C ILE A 127 14.49 -0.24 -2.75
N ARG A 128 13.21 -0.31 -2.40
CA ARG A 128 12.15 0.53 -2.97
C ARG A 128 11.74 1.62 -2.00
N LEU A 129 11.34 2.75 -2.55
CA LEU A 129 10.65 3.76 -1.76
C LEU A 129 9.26 3.23 -1.37
N PRO A 130 8.82 3.39 -0.12
CA PRO A 130 7.46 3.04 0.28
C PRO A 130 6.42 3.91 -0.42
N ASP A 131 5.25 3.34 -0.66
CA ASP A 131 4.06 4.05 -1.17
C ASP A 131 3.52 5.08 -0.15
N LEU A 132 3.71 4.82 1.15
CA LEU A 132 3.32 5.77 2.18
C LEU A 132 4.25 7.01 2.12
N GLY A 133 3.63 8.18 1.98
CA GLY A 133 4.33 9.47 1.95
C GLY A 133 5.30 9.67 3.11
N GLY A 134 6.36 10.45 2.88
CA GLY A 134 7.37 10.72 3.90
C GLY A 134 8.75 11.07 3.33
N VAL A 135 9.69 11.33 4.24
CA VAL A 135 11.08 11.65 3.88
C VAL A 135 11.98 10.52 4.34
N PHE A 136 12.91 10.09 3.48
CA PHE A 136 13.77 8.94 3.72
C PHE A 136 15.23 9.30 3.42
N LEU A 137 16.13 8.90 4.30
CA LEU A 137 17.57 9.00 4.11
C LEU A 137 18.08 7.67 3.54
N LEU A 138 18.70 7.72 2.37
CA LEU A 138 19.50 6.61 1.87
C LEU A 138 20.91 6.74 2.44
N ASP A 139 21.24 5.83 3.36
CA ASP A 139 22.54 5.78 4.02
C ASP A 139 23.31 4.51 3.60
N ARG A 140 24.61 4.50 3.88
CA ARG A 140 25.46 3.31 3.71
C ARG A 140 26.20 3.01 5.01
N PHE A 141 25.64 2.12 5.81
CA PHE A 141 26.30 1.64 7.01
C PHE A 141 27.08 0.36 6.73
N ARG A 142 28.39 0.36 6.99
CA ARG A 142 29.28 -0.80 6.76
C ARG A 142 29.16 -1.37 5.34
N SER A 143 29.12 -0.49 4.35
CA SER A 143 28.98 -0.81 2.92
C SER A 143 27.64 -1.45 2.52
N LYS A 144 26.64 -1.46 3.41
CA LYS A 144 25.27 -1.89 3.10
C LYS A 144 24.38 -0.67 2.93
N PRO A 145 23.66 -0.54 1.80
CA PRO A 145 22.67 0.52 1.66
C PRO A 145 21.47 0.23 2.56
N GLU A 146 21.00 1.27 3.23
CA GLU A 146 19.82 1.20 4.09
C GLU A 146 18.96 2.45 3.89
N LEU A 147 17.64 2.27 3.82
CA LEU A 147 16.69 3.37 3.71
C LEU A 147 16.08 3.64 5.09
N SER A 148 16.47 4.75 5.71
CA SER A 148 16.01 5.14 7.04
C SER A 148 14.93 6.21 6.96
N PRO A 149 13.74 6.03 7.55
CA PRO A 149 12.73 7.07 7.59
C PRO A 149 13.17 8.25 8.46
N LEU A 150 13.05 9.46 7.93
CA LEU A 150 13.30 10.72 8.63
C LEU A 150 11.98 11.24 9.20
N HIS A 151 11.77 11.01 10.50
CA HIS A 151 10.60 11.55 11.19
C HIS A 151 10.69 13.07 11.34
N GLN A 152 9.57 13.75 11.07
CA GLN A 152 9.45 15.17 11.34
C GLN A 152 9.53 15.42 12.86
N ASN A 153 10.50 16.24 13.27
CA ASN A 153 10.62 16.67 14.66
C ASN A 153 9.95 18.04 14.83
N GLY A 154 9.15 18.20 15.88
CA GLY A 154 8.66 19.52 16.27
C GLY A 154 9.82 20.39 16.79
N ALA A 155 9.98 21.58 16.21
CA ALA A 155 10.89 22.60 16.74
C ALA A 155 10.16 23.48 17.77
N GLU A 156 10.84 23.83 18.84
CA GLU A 156 10.33 24.70 19.89
C GLU A 156 10.85 26.13 19.71
N ILE A 157 9.99 27.14 19.86
CA ILE A 157 10.39 28.55 19.76
C ILE A 157 10.75 29.06 21.16
N ASN A 158 12.04 29.25 21.40
CA ASN A 158 12.56 29.87 22.61
C ASN A 158 12.48 31.40 22.49
N ARG A 159 11.53 31.99 23.22
CA ARG A 159 11.25 33.44 23.18
C ARG A 159 12.20 34.30 24.00
N ASN A 160 13.18 33.70 24.70
CA ASN A 160 14.18 34.37 25.54
C ASN A 160 13.63 35.63 26.26
N ARG A 161 12.57 35.45 27.06
CA ARG A 161 11.76 36.55 27.61
C ARG A 161 12.60 37.56 28.39
N ALA A 162 13.53 37.08 29.24
CA ALA A 162 14.37 37.94 30.07
C ALA A 162 15.28 38.86 29.24
N GLY A 163 15.98 38.32 28.23
CA GLY A 163 16.85 39.13 27.36
C GLY A 163 16.07 40.09 26.46
N ASN A 164 14.89 39.68 26.00
CA ASN A 164 14.05 40.51 25.13
C ASN A 164 13.37 41.66 25.92
N ILE A 165 12.99 41.46 27.18
CA ILE A 165 12.44 42.53 28.05
C ILE A 165 13.50 43.61 28.28
N LEU A 166 14.74 43.25 28.60
CA LEU A 166 15.81 44.23 28.84
C LEU A 166 16.09 45.11 27.61
N ARG A 167 16.00 44.54 26.40
CA ARG A 167 16.13 45.31 25.15
C ARG A 167 14.94 46.23 24.89
N ALA A 168 13.72 45.77 25.18
CA ALA A 168 12.50 46.55 24.95
C ALA A 168 12.41 47.80 25.85
N VAL A 169 12.96 47.74 27.07
CA VAL A 169 13.00 48.90 27.99
C VAL A 169 13.96 49.99 27.51
N ILE A 170 15.08 49.61 26.88
CA ILE A 170 16.10 50.56 26.40
C ILE A 170 15.75 51.12 25.02
N ASN A 171 15.14 50.30 24.15
CA ASN A 171 14.66 50.73 22.85
C ASN A 171 13.29 50.08 22.56
N PRO A 172 12.19 50.83 22.75
CA PRO A 172 10.83 50.33 22.52
C PRO A 172 10.48 50.15 21.03
N VAL A 173 11.46 50.26 20.11
CA VAL A 173 11.34 49.90 18.69
C VAL A 173 12.14 48.60 18.38
N ALA A 174 12.89 48.06 19.35
CA ALA A 174 13.75 46.89 19.13
C ALA A 174 12.94 45.60 18.90
N SER A 175 13.34 44.82 17.90
CA SER A 175 12.75 43.53 17.60
C SER A 175 13.09 42.47 18.67
N SER A 176 12.14 41.57 18.91
CA SER A 176 12.31 40.39 19.75
C SER A 176 12.95 39.27 18.92
N LYS A 177 14.08 38.71 19.38
CA LYS A 177 14.70 37.54 18.75
C LYS A 177 14.25 36.28 19.48
N GLN A 178 13.64 35.36 18.75
CA GLN A 178 13.18 34.08 19.26
C GLN A 178 13.90 32.97 18.51
N ALA A 179 14.60 32.07 19.21
CA ALA A 179 15.35 30.99 18.59
C ALA A 179 14.44 29.80 18.28
N ILE A 180 14.63 29.16 17.13
CA ILE A 180 13.97 27.91 16.76
C ILE A 180 14.93 26.78 17.18
N GLU A 181 14.52 25.98 18.16
CA GLU A 181 15.36 24.97 18.80
C GLU A 181 14.81 23.55 18.57
N LEU A 182 15.70 22.63 18.25
CA LEU A 182 15.48 21.20 18.31
C LEU A 182 16.15 20.65 19.57
N LYS A 183 15.41 19.85 20.33
CA LYS A 183 15.91 19.29 21.59
C LYS A 183 17.05 18.30 21.36
N GLY A 184 18.03 18.37 22.25
CA GLY A 184 19.18 17.47 22.30
C GLY A 184 20.27 17.80 21.27
N PRO A 185 21.50 17.33 21.51
CA PRO A 185 22.68 17.66 20.69
C PRO A 185 22.72 16.88 19.37
N HIS A 186 21.98 15.78 19.26
CA HIS A 186 22.06 14.87 18.11
C HIS A 186 20.70 14.58 17.50
N ALA A 187 20.71 14.31 16.19
CA ALA A 187 19.55 13.78 15.48
C ALA A 187 19.37 12.28 15.80
N ARG A 188 18.12 11.83 15.75
CA ARG A 188 17.77 10.40 15.92
C ARG A 188 18.36 9.53 14.80
N VAL A 189 18.40 10.06 13.58
CA VAL A 189 18.99 9.43 12.40
C VAL A 189 20.17 10.29 11.97
N GLN A 190 21.30 9.65 11.68
CA GLN A 190 22.54 10.28 11.24
C GLN A 190 23.07 9.54 10.02
N ALA A 191 23.47 10.28 9.00
CA ALA A 191 24.14 9.69 7.84
C ALA A 191 25.56 9.27 8.22
N HIS A 192 26.01 8.12 7.73
CA HIS A 192 27.38 7.64 7.86
C HIS A 192 28.27 8.03 6.67
N VAL A 193 27.68 8.65 5.66
CA VAL A 193 28.36 9.17 4.47
C VAL A 193 28.38 10.70 4.47
N THR A 194 29.39 11.27 3.82
CA THR A 194 29.56 12.74 3.71
C THR A 194 28.62 13.38 2.69
N ASP A 195 28.08 12.59 1.77
CA ASP A 195 27.16 13.02 0.72
C ASP A 195 25.89 12.13 0.74
N PRO A 196 24.92 12.45 1.62
CA PRO A 196 23.71 11.65 1.77
C PRO A 196 22.67 11.98 0.70
N SER A 197 21.95 10.95 0.22
CA SER A 197 20.79 11.14 -0.67
C SER A 197 19.50 11.08 0.14
N ILE A 198 18.65 12.10 0.01
CA ILE A 198 17.34 12.16 0.66
C ILE A 198 16.27 11.99 -0.40
N TYR A 199 15.35 11.06 -0.16
CA TYR A 199 14.20 10.79 -1.00
C TYR A 199 12.93 11.29 -0.31
N VAL A 200 12.03 11.85 -1.10
CA VAL A 200 10.70 12.28 -0.65
C VAL A 200 9.68 11.43 -1.37
N ALA A 201 8.95 10.61 -0.61
CA ALA A 201 7.77 9.91 -1.09
C ALA A 201 6.60 10.88 -0.99
N ILE A 202 5.99 11.20 -2.13
CA ILE A 202 4.82 12.07 -2.22
C ILE A 202 3.59 11.17 -2.08
N ASP A 203 2.67 11.53 -1.18
CA ASP A 203 1.42 10.80 -1.05
C ASP A 203 0.60 10.95 -2.34
N SER A 204 -0.07 9.89 -2.77
CA SER A 204 -0.98 9.93 -3.93
C SER A 204 -2.16 10.90 -3.76
N ASP A 205 -2.53 11.24 -2.52
CA ASP A 205 -3.54 12.26 -2.22
C ASP A 205 -2.98 13.70 -2.25
N ASP A 206 -1.66 13.87 -2.19
CA ASP A 206 -1.03 15.17 -2.39
C ASP A 206 -1.04 15.51 -3.88
N ALA A 207 -1.41 16.76 -4.21
CA ALA A 207 -1.41 17.21 -5.59
C ALA A 207 0.01 17.14 -6.17
N ALA A 208 0.29 16.10 -6.98
CA ALA A 208 1.56 15.83 -7.66
C ALA A 208 2.08 17.03 -8.48
N THR A 209 1.22 18.00 -8.78
CA THR A 209 1.53 19.24 -9.50
C THR A 209 2.40 20.25 -8.75
N SER A 210 2.68 20.07 -7.44
CA SER A 210 3.50 21.04 -6.69
C SER A 210 4.98 20.66 -6.57
N TYR A 211 5.33 19.38 -6.69
CA TYR A 211 6.67 18.88 -6.37
C TYR A 211 7.38 18.37 -7.64
N THR A 212 8.00 19.27 -8.38
CA THR A 212 8.94 18.90 -9.46
C THR A 212 10.38 19.08 -8.96
N PRO A 213 11.38 18.46 -9.60
CA PRO A 213 12.78 18.71 -9.28
C PRO A 213 13.14 20.20 -9.29
N GLU A 214 12.50 20.98 -10.17
CA GLU A 214 12.70 22.42 -10.30
C GLU A 214 12.07 23.22 -9.16
N THR A 215 10.92 22.78 -8.62
CA THR A 215 10.23 23.45 -7.50
C THR A 215 10.61 22.88 -6.13
N ALA A 216 11.37 21.78 -6.08
CA ALA A 216 11.74 21.12 -4.83
C ALA A 216 12.39 22.09 -3.81
N GLN A 217 13.18 23.05 -4.30
CA GLN A 217 13.83 24.07 -3.44
C GLN A 217 12.87 25.12 -2.87
N ASP A 218 11.67 25.27 -3.43
CA ASP A 218 10.63 26.15 -2.89
C ASP A 218 9.93 25.50 -1.70
N HIS A 219 9.90 24.17 -1.67
CA HIS A 219 9.23 23.38 -0.64
C HIS A 219 10.20 22.86 0.44
N PHE A 220 11.45 22.60 0.08
CA PHE A 220 12.45 22.01 0.96
C PHE A 220 13.74 22.83 0.96
N ARG A 221 14.31 23.02 2.15
CA ARG A 221 15.62 23.65 2.35
C ARG A 221 16.44 22.84 3.33
N LEU A 222 17.73 22.70 3.05
CA LEU A 222 18.68 22.20 4.05
C LEU A 222 19.15 23.36 4.90
N VAL A 223 19.10 23.17 6.22
CA VAL A 223 19.51 24.19 7.20
C VAL A 223 20.60 23.64 8.08
N ARG A 224 21.70 24.38 8.18
CA ARG A 224 22.76 24.08 9.14
C ARG A 224 22.29 24.46 10.54
N CYS A 225 22.36 23.50 11.45
CA CYS A 225 22.05 23.74 12.86
C CYS A 225 23.33 24.05 13.66
N GLU A 226 23.22 24.96 14.62
CA GLU A 226 24.28 25.25 15.59
C GLU A 226 23.95 24.61 16.94
N GLU A 227 24.92 23.98 17.62
CA GLU A 227 24.69 23.51 18.98
C GLU A 227 24.80 24.67 20.00
N LYS A 228 23.79 24.82 20.86
CA LYS A 228 23.78 25.80 21.94
C LYS A 228 23.05 25.27 23.16
N LYS A 229 23.73 25.28 24.31
CA LYS A 229 23.18 24.81 25.60
C LYS A 229 22.59 23.39 25.53
N GLY A 230 23.20 22.50 24.73
CA GLY A 230 22.75 21.11 24.55
C GLY A 230 21.54 20.93 23.63
N ASN A 231 21.08 22.00 22.97
CA ASN A 231 20.05 21.97 21.92
C ASN A 231 20.67 22.35 20.57
N ARG A 232 19.99 21.98 19.48
CA ARG A 232 20.34 22.40 18.12
C ARG A 232 19.48 23.58 17.71
N ILE A 233 20.11 24.69 17.35
CA ILE A 233 19.45 25.92 16.91
C ILE A 233 19.38 25.88 15.39
N VAL A 234 18.17 25.85 14.85
CA VAL A 234 17.91 25.82 13.39
C VAL A 234 17.96 27.24 12.82
N GLY A 235 17.49 28.22 13.58
CA GLY A 235 17.39 29.60 13.14
C GLY A 235 16.76 30.49 14.20
N ALA A 236 16.33 31.67 13.78
CA ALA A 236 15.67 32.63 14.64
C ALA A 236 14.59 33.42 13.90
N LEU A 237 13.51 33.72 14.63
CA LEU A 237 12.47 34.66 14.24
C LEU A 237 12.78 36.02 14.87
N ASN A 238 12.92 37.03 14.02
CA ASN A 238 13.02 38.42 14.45
C ASN A 238 11.64 39.06 14.29
N VAL A 239 10.97 39.31 15.41
CA VAL A 239 9.62 39.88 15.45
C VAL A 239 9.73 41.36 15.77
N ALA A 240 9.42 42.21 14.80
CA ALA A 240 9.32 43.65 15.01
C ALA A 240 8.06 43.99 15.79
N ILE A 241 8.07 45.14 16.49
CA ILE A 241 6.97 45.55 17.38
C ILE A 241 5.66 45.83 16.62
N TYR A 242 5.76 46.21 15.34
CA TYR A 242 4.61 46.36 14.43
C TYR A 242 4.17 45.04 13.78
N GLY A 243 4.64 43.88 14.27
CA GLY A 243 4.17 42.55 13.87
C GLY A 243 4.91 41.92 12.68
N LYS A 244 5.81 42.64 12.00
CA LYS A 244 6.61 42.05 10.91
C LYS A 244 7.57 40.99 11.46
N VAL A 245 7.45 39.77 10.95
CA VAL A 245 8.34 38.66 11.28
C VAL A 245 9.34 38.48 10.15
N LYS A 246 10.63 38.39 10.51
CA LYS A 246 11.70 38.00 9.59
C LYS A 246 12.37 36.73 10.11
N GLU A 247 12.35 35.69 9.31
CA GLU A 247 13.09 34.46 9.58
C GLU A 247 14.56 34.61 9.18
N GLN A 248 15.43 33.99 9.97
CA GLN A 248 16.86 33.90 9.71
C GLN A 248 17.34 32.49 10.03
N ALA A 249 17.89 31.81 9.04
CA ALA A 249 18.50 30.49 9.17
C ALA A 249 19.75 30.41 8.26
N ASP A 250 20.63 29.46 8.56
CA ASP A 250 21.82 29.18 7.74
C ASP A 250 21.48 28.11 6.70
N TYR A 251 21.06 28.54 5.52
CA TYR A 251 20.66 27.65 4.43
C TYR A 251 21.88 27.11 3.69
N LEU A 252 21.88 25.80 3.41
CA LEU A 252 22.85 25.18 2.52
C LEU A 252 22.35 25.27 1.07
N GLU A 253 23.25 25.57 0.14
CA GLU A 253 22.98 25.44 -1.29
C GLU A 253 23.01 23.97 -1.70
N THR A 254 22.03 23.55 -2.51
CA THR A 254 21.79 22.17 -2.96
C THR A 254 21.56 22.15 -4.46
#